data_AF-A0A9I9E148-F1
#
_entry.id   AF-A0A9I9E148-F1
#
_cell.length_a   1.000
_cell.length_b   1.000
_cell.length_c   1.000
_cell.angle_alpha   90.00
_cell.angle_beta   90.00
_cell.angle_gamma   90.00
#
_symmetry.space_group_name_H-M   'P 1'
#
loop_
_entity.id
_entity.type
_entity.pdbx_description
1 polymer ?
#
loop_
_entity_poly.entity_id
_entity_poly.type
_entity_poly.pdbx_seq_one_letter_code
_entity_poly.pdbx_strand_id
1 'polypeptide(L)'
;MTKVDRQLVEDLFADGHIQVLVSTTTLAWGVNLPTHCVIIKGTQIYNPEKGAWTELSPLDVMQMLGRAGRPQFDSERTGIIITGQIVLGTVQNAREACNWLGYTYLYVRMLRNPTLYGLAANAPTRDITLEERRADLIHSAATILDKNNLVKYDRKSGYFQVTDLGRIASYYYITHGTISTYNEHLKPMMGDIELCRLFSLSEEFK
;
A
#
# COMPACT_ATOMS: atom_id res chain seq x y z
N MET A 1 20.03 -18.71 -5.28
CA MET A 1 19.72 -19.35 -3.99
C MET A 1 19.71 -20.85 -4.19
N THR A 2 20.52 -21.59 -3.44
CA THR A 2 20.58 -23.05 -3.59
C THR A 2 19.35 -23.70 -2.95
N LYS A 3 19.04 -24.94 -3.32
CA LYS A 3 17.92 -25.68 -2.73
C LYS A 3 18.09 -25.88 -1.22
N VAL A 4 19.34 -26.02 -0.76
CA VAL A 4 19.71 -26.18 0.65
C VAL A 4 19.40 -24.91 1.43
N ASP A 5 19.75 -23.72 0.89
CA ASP A 5 19.46 -22.44 1.55
C ASP A 5 17.95 -22.19 1.69
N ARG A 6 17.15 -22.61 0.69
CA ARG A 6 15.68 -22.52 0.75
C ARG A 6 15.12 -23.33 1.91
N GLN A 7 15.52 -24.60 1.99
CA GLN A 7 15.08 -25.50 3.05
C GLN A 7 15.42 -24.94 4.43
N LEU A 8 16.65 -24.44 4.61
CA LEU A 8 17.09 -23.85 5.86
C LEU A 8 16.25 -22.63 6.26
N VAL A 9 15.94 -21.74 5.30
CA VAL A 9 15.11 -20.54 5.56
C VAL A 9 13.67 -20.92 5.89
N GLU A 10 13.13 -21.96 5.23
CA GLU A 10 11.80 -22.50 5.50
C GLU A 10 11.73 -23.09 6.91
N ASP A 11 12.73 -23.87 7.32
CA ASP A 11 12.81 -24.49 8.65
C ASP A 11 12.94 -23.40 9.74
N LEU A 12 13.83 -22.42 9.55
CA LEU A 12 14.00 -21.29 10.49
C LEU A 12 12.75 -20.42 10.62
N PHE A 13 11.95 -20.30 9.55
CA PHE A 13 10.68 -19.59 9.61
C PHE A 13 9.58 -20.41 10.31
N ALA A 14 9.53 -21.72 10.05
CA ALA A 14 8.59 -22.62 10.72
C ALA A 14 8.82 -22.69 12.23
N ASP A 15 10.08 -22.70 12.65
CA ASP A 15 10.50 -22.69 14.07
C ASP A 15 10.31 -21.32 14.74
N GLY A 16 9.94 -20.29 13.98
CA GLY A 16 9.67 -18.93 14.49
C GLY A 16 10.93 -18.10 14.79
N HIS A 17 12.11 -18.55 14.36
CA HIS A 17 13.34 -17.77 14.45
C HIS A 17 13.32 -16.59 13.47
N ILE A 18 12.62 -16.73 12.34
CA ILE A 18 12.41 -15.65 11.36
C ILE A 18 10.97 -15.18 11.46
N GLN A 19 10.78 -13.90 11.83
CA GLN A 19 9.44 -13.30 11.94
C GLN A 19 8.90 -12.76 10.62
N VAL A 20 9.79 -12.43 9.68
CA VAL A 20 9.44 -11.81 8.40
C VAL A 20 10.16 -12.54 7.28
N LEU A 21 9.39 -13.12 6.35
CA LEU A 21 9.89 -13.79 5.16
C LEU A 21 9.36 -13.07 3.92
N VAL A 22 10.27 -12.63 3.06
CA VAL A 22 9.92 -12.02 1.76
C VAL A 22 10.16 -13.06 0.67
N SER A 23 9.14 -13.32 -0.15
CA SER A 23 9.21 -14.33 -1.20
C SER A 23 8.44 -13.92 -2.46
N THR A 24 8.79 -14.56 -3.58
CA THR A 24 8.04 -14.51 -4.84
C THR A 24 6.82 -15.44 -4.80
N THR A 25 5.93 -15.27 -5.78
CA THR A 25 4.66 -16.02 -5.94
C THR A 25 4.82 -17.54 -6.00
N THR A 26 6.00 -18.01 -6.40
CA THR A 26 6.33 -19.45 -6.52
C THR A 26 6.30 -20.19 -5.19
N LEU A 27 6.58 -19.53 -4.06
CA LEU A 27 6.51 -20.17 -2.74
C LEU A 27 5.08 -20.58 -2.38
N ALA A 28 4.09 -19.77 -2.77
CA ALA A 28 2.68 -20.07 -2.54
C ALA A 28 2.22 -21.35 -3.26
N TRP A 29 2.89 -21.73 -4.35
CA TRP A 29 2.63 -22.97 -5.09
C TRP A 29 3.52 -24.13 -4.65
N GLY A 30 4.77 -23.87 -4.31
CA GLY A 30 5.79 -24.90 -4.11
C GLY A 30 5.86 -25.52 -2.71
N VAL A 31 5.50 -24.77 -1.66
CA VAL A 31 5.72 -25.21 -0.27
C VAL A 31 4.52 -24.86 0.61
N ASN A 32 4.16 -25.78 1.50
CA ASN A 32 3.09 -25.56 2.47
C ASN A 32 3.63 -24.96 3.78
N LEU A 33 3.94 -23.67 3.74
CA LEU A 33 4.41 -22.90 4.90
C LEU A 33 3.28 -21.98 5.39
N PRO A 34 2.51 -22.37 6.41
CA PRO A 34 1.43 -21.54 6.94
C PRO A 34 2.00 -20.38 7.79
N THR A 35 1.55 -19.15 7.53
CA THR A 35 2.05 -17.95 8.21
C THR A 35 0.91 -17.24 8.93
N HIS A 36 1.19 -16.50 10.01
CA HIS A 36 0.13 -15.78 10.73
C HIS A 36 -0.48 -14.64 9.89
N CYS A 37 0.37 -13.93 9.14
CA CYS A 37 -0.01 -12.82 8.28
C CYS A 37 0.68 -12.96 6.91
N VAL A 38 -0.08 -12.70 5.84
CA VAL A 38 0.46 -12.60 4.47
C VAL A 38 0.24 -11.18 3.96
N ILE A 39 1.30 -10.58 3.43
CA ILE A 39 1.25 -9.25 2.80
C ILE A 39 1.58 -9.40 1.32
N ILE A 40 0.62 -9.06 0.45
CA ILE A 40 0.82 -8.98 -1.00
C ILE A 40 1.17 -7.53 -1.33
N LYS A 41 2.46 -7.29 -1.64
CA LYS A 41 2.97 -5.98 -2.04
C LYS A 41 2.86 -5.82 -3.56
N GLY A 42 1.84 -5.08 -4.01
CA GLY A 42 1.56 -4.87 -5.43
C GLY A 42 0.93 -6.11 -6.08
N THR A 43 -0.02 -5.87 -6.98
CA THR A 43 -0.73 -6.94 -7.71
C THR A 43 -0.25 -7.09 -9.15
N GLN A 44 0.77 -6.34 -9.57
CA GLN A 44 1.25 -6.33 -10.95
C GLN A 44 2.44 -7.27 -11.15
N ILE A 45 2.36 -8.09 -12.19
CA ILE A 45 3.42 -8.97 -12.69
C ILE A 45 3.74 -8.64 -14.14
N TYR A 46 5.01 -8.74 -14.53
CA TYR A 46 5.41 -8.53 -15.91
C TYR A 46 5.11 -9.77 -16.74
N ASN A 47 4.32 -9.64 -17.81
CA ASN A 47 4.03 -10.71 -18.74
C ASN A 47 4.91 -10.56 -20.00
N PRO A 48 5.92 -11.43 -20.20
CA PRO A 48 6.83 -11.35 -21.35
C PRO A 48 6.14 -11.64 -22.69
N GLU A 49 5.04 -12.41 -22.71
CA GLU A 49 4.28 -12.69 -23.94
C GLU A 49 3.51 -11.46 -24.43
N LYS A 50 3.04 -10.63 -23.49
CA LYS A 50 2.31 -9.39 -23.77
C LYS A 50 3.20 -8.15 -23.78
N GLY A 51 4.47 -8.29 -23.36
CA GLY A 51 5.42 -7.19 -23.22
C GLY A 51 4.97 -6.10 -22.23
N ALA A 52 4.02 -6.41 -21.34
CA ALA A 52 3.33 -5.44 -20.50
C ALA A 52 3.16 -5.93 -19.07
N TRP A 53 3.00 -5.00 -18.14
CA TRP A 53 2.58 -5.30 -16.76
C TRP A 53 1.10 -5.69 -16.76
N THR A 54 0.81 -6.83 -16.15
CA THR A 54 -0.54 -7.38 -16.02
C THR A 54 -0.85 -7.66 -14.55
N GLU A 55 -2.11 -7.58 -14.17
CA GLU A 55 -2.54 -7.95 -12.82
C GLU A 55 -2.39 -9.46 -12.57
N LEU A 56 -2.11 -9.81 -11.33
CA LEU A 56 -2.05 -11.18 -10.82
C LEU A 56 -3.39 -11.87 -11.03
N SER A 57 -3.34 -13.17 -11.38
CA SER A 57 -4.56 -13.94 -11.54
C SER A 57 -5.28 -14.08 -10.20
N PRO A 58 -6.62 -14.13 -10.18
CA PRO A 58 -7.37 -14.39 -8.95
C PRO A 58 -6.94 -15.69 -8.24
N LEU A 59 -6.49 -16.69 -9.01
CA LEU A 59 -5.93 -17.94 -8.50
C LEU A 59 -4.64 -17.72 -7.71
N ASP A 60 -3.71 -16.92 -8.24
CA ASP A 60 -2.45 -16.64 -7.54
C ASP A 60 -2.68 -15.86 -6.25
N VAL A 61 -3.57 -14.87 -6.27
CA VAL A 61 -3.95 -14.10 -5.08
C VAL A 61 -4.60 -15.01 -4.03
N MET A 62 -5.55 -15.86 -4.46
CA MET A 62 -6.21 -16.83 -3.58
C MET A 62 -5.20 -17.81 -2.98
N GLN A 63 -4.24 -18.28 -3.78
CA GLN A 63 -3.20 -19.20 -3.34
C GLN A 63 -2.25 -18.57 -2.32
N MET A 64 -1.86 -17.30 -2.52
CA MET A 64 -1.04 -16.56 -1.56
C MET A 64 -1.78 -16.29 -0.25
N LEU A 65 -3.03 -15.84 -0.32
CA LEU A 65 -3.87 -15.62 0.86
C LEU A 65 -4.20 -16.91 1.60
N GLY A 66 -4.30 -18.03 0.87
CA GLY A 66 -4.51 -19.36 1.45
C GLY A 66 -3.39 -19.84 2.36
N ARG A 67 -2.21 -19.20 2.31
CA ARG A 67 -1.10 -19.43 3.25
C ARG A 67 -1.25 -18.68 4.56
N ALA A 68 -2.14 -17.69 4.65
CA ALA A 68 -2.45 -17.02 5.89
C ALA A 68 -3.25 -17.94 6.83
N GLY A 69 -2.81 -18.03 8.07
CA GLY A 69 -3.38 -18.84 9.15
C GLY A 69 -2.70 -20.18 9.34
N ARG A 70 -2.22 -20.44 10.58
CA ARG A 70 -1.82 -21.78 11.03
C ARG A 70 -3.03 -22.48 11.65
N PRO A 71 -3.59 -23.54 11.03
CA PRO A 71 -4.83 -24.18 11.48
C PRO A 71 -4.83 -24.68 12.93
N GLN A 72 -3.65 -24.95 13.49
CA GLN A 72 -3.48 -25.47 14.85
C GLN A 72 -3.05 -24.40 15.88
N PHE A 73 -2.65 -23.20 15.45
CA PHE A 73 -2.01 -22.20 16.33
C PHE A 73 -2.70 -20.83 16.35
N ASP A 74 -3.41 -20.44 15.29
CA ASP A 74 -3.96 -19.08 15.16
C ASP A 74 -5.50 -19.07 15.10
N SER A 75 -6.13 -18.27 15.96
CA SER A 75 -7.58 -18.05 16.02
C SER A 75 -8.10 -17.13 14.91
N GLU A 76 -7.23 -16.25 14.40
CA GLU A 76 -7.54 -15.28 13.34
C GLU A 76 -6.45 -15.34 12.26
N ARG A 77 -6.82 -15.08 11.00
CA ARG A 77 -5.93 -15.07 9.85
C ARG A 77 -5.95 -13.67 9.24
N THR A 78 -4.79 -13.08 8.98
CA THR A 78 -4.71 -11.73 8.40
C THR A 78 -4.05 -11.77 7.02
N GLY A 79 -4.78 -11.33 6.00
CA GLY A 79 -4.26 -11.11 4.65
C GLY A 79 -4.35 -9.64 4.30
N ILE A 80 -3.23 -9.02 3.91
CA ILE A 80 -3.17 -7.60 3.56
C ILE A 80 -2.72 -7.49 2.10
N ILE A 81 -3.51 -6.85 1.25
CA ILE A 81 -3.11 -6.52 -0.11
C ILE A 81 -2.85 -5.02 -0.17
N ILE A 82 -1.64 -4.63 -0.56
CA ILE A 82 -1.24 -3.24 -0.73
C ILE A 82 -1.21 -2.95 -2.23
N THR A 83 -2.22 -2.22 -2.73
CA THR A 83 -2.29 -1.75 -4.11
C THR A 83 -2.25 -0.23 -4.16
N GLY A 84 -1.50 0.34 -5.13
CA GLY A 84 -1.43 1.78 -5.39
C GLY A 84 -2.69 2.28 -6.07
N GLN A 85 -3.80 2.40 -5.33
CA GLN A 85 -5.15 2.56 -5.89
C GLN A 85 -5.48 3.99 -6.36
N ILE A 86 -4.73 5.01 -5.95
CA ILE A 86 -5.09 6.41 -6.26
C ILE A 86 -4.83 6.75 -7.74
N VAL A 87 -3.90 6.07 -8.42
CA VAL A 87 -3.53 6.38 -9.82
C VAL A 87 -4.21 5.50 -10.86
N LEU A 88 -4.88 4.42 -10.43
CA LEU A 88 -5.66 3.54 -11.31
C LEU A 88 -7.04 4.13 -11.70
N GLY A 89 -7.41 5.32 -11.21
CA GLY A 89 -8.69 5.96 -11.51
C GLY A 89 -9.89 5.27 -10.87
N THR A 90 -9.65 4.35 -9.92
CA THR A 90 -10.68 3.58 -9.19
C THR A 90 -11.48 4.45 -8.22
N VAL A 91 -10.94 5.61 -7.83
CA VAL A 91 -11.55 6.54 -6.89
C VAL A 91 -11.51 7.94 -7.49
N GLN A 92 -12.64 8.46 -7.95
CA GLN A 92 -12.73 9.77 -8.61
C GLN A 92 -13.18 10.88 -7.67
N ASN A 93 -13.78 10.51 -6.54
CA ASN A 93 -14.41 11.44 -5.63
C ASN A 93 -14.23 10.99 -4.16
N ALA A 94 -14.34 11.96 -3.24
CA ALA A 94 -14.09 11.74 -1.82
C ALA A 94 -15.03 10.69 -1.21
N ARG A 95 -16.25 10.55 -1.76
CA ARG A 95 -17.22 9.54 -1.30
C ARG A 95 -16.78 8.12 -1.67
N GLU A 96 -16.31 7.90 -2.89
CA GLU A 96 -15.71 6.62 -3.28
C GLU A 96 -14.46 6.33 -2.44
N ALA A 97 -13.66 7.36 -2.12
CA ALA A 97 -12.48 7.20 -1.27
C ALA A 97 -12.86 6.76 0.16
N CYS A 98 -13.94 7.30 0.73
CA CYS A 98 -14.47 6.87 2.02
C CYS A 98 -14.94 5.42 1.99
N ASN A 99 -15.66 5.02 0.93
CA ASN A 99 -16.09 3.64 0.74
C ASN A 99 -14.88 2.69 0.61
N TRP A 100 -13.88 3.09 -0.19
CA TRP A 100 -12.63 2.37 -0.34
C TRP A 100 -11.91 2.20 0.99
N LEU A 101 -11.82 3.26 1.81
CA LEU A 101 -11.23 3.21 3.14
C LEU A 101 -11.99 2.24 4.06
N GLY A 102 -13.29 2.10 3.88
CA GLY A 102 -14.13 1.11 4.57
C GLY A 102 -13.75 -0.35 4.30
N TYR A 103 -13.12 -0.65 3.17
CA TYR A 103 -12.62 -2.00 2.86
C TYR A 103 -11.21 -2.28 3.40
N THR A 104 -10.58 -1.29 4.03
CA THR A 104 -9.20 -1.43 4.53
C THR A 104 -9.15 -2.03 5.94
N TYR A 105 -8.02 -2.68 6.25
CA TYR A 105 -7.75 -3.20 7.60
C TYR A 105 -7.75 -2.08 8.67
N LEU A 106 -7.37 -0.85 8.30
CA LEU A 106 -7.39 0.30 9.20
C LEU A 106 -8.81 0.56 9.74
N TYR A 107 -9.83 0.51 8.89
CA TYR A 107 -11.22 0.71 9.30
C TYR A 107 -11.68 -0.36 10.31
N VAL A 108 -11.37 -1.64 10.03
CA VAL A 108 -11.70 -2.75 10.93
C VAL A 108 -11.05 -2.55 12.31
N ARG A 109 -9.80 -2.06 12.33
CA ARG A 109 -9.07 -1.79 13.58
C ARG A 109 -9.58 -0.57 14.34
N MET A 110 -9.97 0.48 13.64
CA MET A 110 -10.58 1.67 14.23
C MET A 110 -11.92 1.37 14.90
N LEU A 111 -12.70 0.43 14.34
CA LEU A 111 -13.93 -0.04 14.96
C LEU A 111 -13.68 -0.89 16.21
N ARG A 112 -12.71 -1.82 16.15
CA ARG A 112 -12.42 -2.74 17.27
C ARG A 112 -11.76 -2.04 18.46
N ASN A 113 -10.85 -1.09 18.24
CA ASN A 113 -10.12 -0.37 19.30
C ASN A 113 -9.97 1.14 18.97
N PRO A 114 -11.03 1.97 19.13
CA PRO A 114 -11.01 3.38 18.73
C PRO A 114 -9.96 4.22 19.46
N THR A 115 -9.78 3.98 20.76
CA THR A 115 -8.88 4.76 21.64
C THR A 115 -7.43 4.72 21.20
N LEU A 116 -6.97 3.59 20.63
CA LEU A 116 -5.60 3.44 20.12
C LEU A 116 -5.34 4.31 18.88
N TYR A 117 -6.38 4.60 18.09
CA TYR A 117 -6.29 5.40 16.86
C TYR A 117 -6.65 6.88 17.09
N GLY A 118 -6.59 7.34 18.34
CA GLY A 118 -6.84 8.74 18.70
C GLY A 118 -8.32 9.15 18.60
N LEU A 119 -9.25 8.18 18.58
CA LEU A 119 -10.68 8.45 18.67
C LEU A 119 -11.11 8.50 20.14
N ALA A 120 -12.06 9.39 20.44
CA ALA A 120 -12.69 9.40 21.75
C ALA A 120 -13.43 8.08 21.98
N ALA A 121 -13.38 7.53 23.19
CA ALA A 121 -13.97 6.21 23.52
C ALA A 121 -15.49 6.13 23.27
N ASN A 122 -16.16 7.28 23.17
CA ASN A 122 -17.58 7.44 22.87
C ASN A 122 -17.90 7.58 21.36
N ALA A 123 -16.90 7.61 20.48
CA ALA A 123 -17.06 7.68 19.03
C ALA A 123 -17.93 6.56 18.43
N PRO A 124 -17.77 5.26 18.79
CA PRO A 124 -18.59 4.19 18.21
C PRO A 124 -20.08 4.26 18.60
N THR A 125 -20.41 4.99 19.67
CA THR A 125 -21.81 5.25 20.10
C THR A 125 -22.47 6.38 19.32
N ARG A 126 -21.70 7.31 18.75
CA ARG A 126 -22.20 8.45 17.96
C ARG A 126 -22.24 8.14 16.47
N ASP A 127 -21.22 7.44 15.97
CA ASP A 127 -21.09 7.07 14.57
C ASP A 127 -20.62 5.61 14.47
N ILE A 128 -21.59 4.71 14.26
CA ILE A 128 -21.38 3.25 14.16
C ILE A 128 -20.48 2.91 12.97
N THR A 129 -20.51 3.72 11.93
CA THR A 129 -19.79 3.49 10.65
C THR A 129 -18.53 4.33 10.51
N LEU A 130 -18.22 5.20 11.47
CA LEU A 130 -17.08 6.12 11.46
C LEU A 130 -16.98 6.92 10.14
N GLU A 131 -18.11 7.29 9.54
CA GLU A 131 -18.13 8.00 8.25
C GLU A 131 -17.46 9.35 8.35
N GLU A 132 -17.75 10.13 9.39
CA GLU A 132 -17.14 11.45 9.60
C GLU A 132 -15.63 11.34 9.73
N ARG A 133 -15.16 10.38 10.54
CA ARG A 133 -13.71 10.18 10.72
C ARG A 133 -13.02 9.76 9.42
N ARG A 134 -13.64 8.90 8.62
CA ARG A 134 -13.09 8.49 7.32
C ARG A 134 -13.03 9.68 6.37
N ALA A 135 -14.07 10.52 6.33
CA ALA A 135 -14.10 11.73 5.53
C ALA A 135 -12.97 12.69 5.93
N ASP A 136 -12.74 12.90 7.23
CA ASP A 136 -11.66 13.75 7.73
C ASP A 136 -10.26 13.24 7.32
N LEU A 137 -10.05 11.92 7.41
CA LEU A 137 -8.78 11.30 7.02
C LEU A 137 -8.52 11.47 5.52
N ILE A 138 -9.55 11.20 4.70
CA ILE A 138 -9.47 11.39 3.24
C ILE A 138 -9.25 12.86 2.90
N HIS A 139 -9.96 13.79 3.55
CA HIS A 139 -9.81 15.22 3.29
C HIS A 139 -8.41 15.72 3.67
N SER A 140 -7.87 15.25 4.79
CA SER A 140 -6.50 15.58 5.24
C SER A 140 -5.46 15.06 4.24
N ALA A 141 -5.58 13.80 3.83
CA ALA A 141 -4.70 13.20 2.83
C ALA A 141 -4.80 13.90 1.47
N ALA A 142 -6.01 14.18 0.99
CA ALA A 142 -6.25 14.90 -0.25
C ALA A 142 -5.63 16.31 -0.21
N THR A 143 -5.72 17.01 0.91
CA THR A 143 -5.11 18.34 1.09
C THR A 143 -3.58 18.27 1.03
N ILE A 144 -2.97 17.23 1.58
CA ILE A 144 -1.51 17.01 1.48
C ILE A 144 -1.12 16.72 0.02
N LEU A 145 -1.87 15.86 -0.67
CA LEU A 145 -1.60 15.53 -2.08
C LEU A 145 -1.77 16.73 -3.01
N ASP A 146 -2.78 17.58 -2.75
CA ASP A 146 -3.03 18.82 -3.47
C ASP A 146 -1.92 19.85 -3.24
N LYS A 147 -1.46 19.99 -1.99
CA LYS A 147 -0.32 20.86 -1.66
C LYS A 147 0.96 20.46 -2.41
N ASN A 148 1.18 19.16 -2.63
CA ASN A 148 2.35 18.64 -3.34
C ASN A 148 2.14 18.51 -4.86
N ASN A 149 1.05 19.09 -5.41
CA ASN A 149 0.71 19.05 -6.84
C ASN A 149 0.56 17.65 -7.44
N LEU A 150 0.23 16.63 -6.62
CA LEU A 150 0.04 15.26 -7.09
C LEU A 150 -1.40 15.02 -7.59
N VAL A 151 -2.37 15.61 -6.90
CA VAL A 151 -3.79 15.50 -7.23
C VAL A 151 -4.41 16.87 -7.06
N LYS A 152 -5.17 17.37 -8.05
CA LYS A 152 -5.99 18.57 -7.86
C LYS A 152 -7.27 18.17 -7.13
N TYR A 153 -7.47 18.72 -5.95
CA TYR A 153 -8.65 18.43 -5.13
C TYR A 153 -9.58 19.63 -5.04
N ASP A 154 -10.80 19.49 -5.56
CA ASP A 154 -11.83 20.50 -5.38
C ASP A 154 -12.64 20.23 -4.11
N ARG A 155 -12.48 21.10 -3.11
CA ARG A 155 -13.16 20.98 -1.81
C ARG A 155 -14.68 21.11 -1.90
N LYS A 156 -15.21 21.78 -2.93
CA LYS A 156 -16.66 22.00 -3.08
C LYS A 156 -17.35 20.80 -3.70
N SER A 157 -16.74 20.24 -4.75
CA SER A 157 -17.31 19.11 -5.49
C SER A 157 -16.85 17.75 -4.95
N GLY A 158 -15.75 17.72 -4.19
CA GLY A 158 -15.15 16.51 -3.66
C GLY A 158 -14.47 15.65 -4.72
N TYR A 159 -14.24 16.18 -5.92
CA TYR A 159 -13.59 15.46 -7.02
C TYR A 159 -12.06 15.55 -6.95
N PHE A 160 -11.44 14.45 -7.38
CA PHE A 160 -10.00 14.32 -7.53
C PHE A 160 -9.65 14.31 -9.01
N GLN A 161 -8.71 15.17 -9.41
CA GLN A 161 -8.12 15.13 -10.74
C GLN A 161 -6.64 14.76 -10.61
N VAL A 162 -6.26 13.62 -11.19
CA VAL A 162 -4.88 13.13 -11.16
C VAL A 162 -4.01 14.00 -12.08
N THR A 163 -2.85 14.41 -11.59
CA THR A 163 -1.84 15.13 -12.38
C THR A 163 -0.80 14.15 -12.95
N ASP A 164 -0.01 14.60 -13.92
CA ASP A 164 1.08 13.76 -14.47
C ASP A 164 2.16 13.47 -13.42
N LEU A 165 2.44 14.42 -12.51
CA LEU A 165 3.32 14.18 -11.35
C LEU A 165 2.75 13.10 -10.43
N GLY A 166 1.45 13.12 -10.17
CA GLY A 166 0.74 12.07 -9.43
C GLY A 166 0.88 10.69 -10.08
N ARG A 167 0.78 10.62 -11.41
CA ARG A 167 0.98 9.37 -12.16
C ARG A 167 2.40 8.83 -12.01
N ILE A 168 3.40 9.69 -12.17
CA ILE A 168 4.81 9.35 -11.99
C ILE A 168 5.07 8.88 -10.56
N ALA A 169 4.51 9.58 -9.56
CA ALA A 169 4.61 9.21 -8.15
C ALA A 169 4.17 7.78 -7.88
N SER A 170 2.98 7.43 -8.34
CA SER A 170 2.45 6.10 -8.10
C SER A 170 3.11 5.04 -8.96
N TYR A 171 3.55 5.36 -10.17
CA TYR A 171 4.21 4.40 -11.05
C TYR A 171 5.55 3.94 -10.45
N TYR A 172 6.30 4.89 -9.87
CA TYR A 172 7.60 4.62 -9.27
C TYR A 172 7.58 4.42 -7.75
N TYR A 173 6.40 4.42 -7.12
CA TYR A 173 6.23 4.28 -5.66
C TYR A 173 7.04 5.29 -4.85
N ILE A 174 7.08 6.54 -5.30
CA ILE A 174 7.83 7.62 -4.65
C ILE A 174 6.91 8.40 -3.71
N THR A 175 7.40 8.73 -2.52
CA THR A 175 6.69 9.58 -1.55
C THR A 175 6.38 10.98 -2.08
N HIS A 176 5.31 11.57 -1.55
CA HIS A 176 4.84 12.88 -1.99
C HIS A 176 5.83 14.02 -1.72
N GLY A 177 6.59 13.96 -0.62
CA GLY A 177 7.58 14.99 -0.32
C GLY A 177 8.84 14.89 -1.19
N THR A 178 9.25 13.68 -1.57
CA THR A 178 10.33 13.50 -2.57
C THR A 178 9.95 14.11 -3.92
N ILE A 179 8.72 13.89 -4.40
CA ILE A 179 8.28 14.48 -5.67
C ILE A 179 8.08 15.98 -5.58
N SER A 180 7.61 16.50 -4.45
CA SER A 180 7.57 17.95 -4.25
C SER A 180 8.98 18.54 -4.34
N THR A 181 9.96 17.91 -3.70
CA THR A 181 11.37 18.34 -3.73
C THR A 181 11.91 18.34 -5.16
N TYR A 182 11.62 17.28 -5.94
CA TYR A 182 12.00 17.21 -7.34
C TYR A 182 11.30 18.28 -8.18
N ASN A 183 10.01 18.50 -7.97
CA ASN A 183 9.26 19.52 -8.72
C ASN A 183 9.79 20.95 -8.45
N GLU A 184 10.28 21.23 -7.24
CA GLU A 184 10.84 22.54 -6.89
C GLU A 184 12.26 22.77 -7.45
N HIS A 185 13.09 21.75 -7.48
CA HIS A 185 14.52 21.90 -7.77
C HIS A 185 14.91 21.48 -9.19
N LEU A 186 14.12 20.65 -9.87
CA LEU A 186 14.43 20.12 -11.19
C LEU A 186 14.35 21.23 -12.25
N LYS A 187 15.45 21.45 -12.97
CA LYS A 187 15.57 22.47 -14.00
C LYS A 187 16.05 21.85 -15.32
N PRO A 188 15.65 22.39 -16.49
CA PRO A 188 16.02 21.82 -17.79
C PRO A 188 17.52 21.76 -18.09
N MET A 189 18.33 22.65 -17.48
CA MET A 189 19.78 22.78 -17.72
C MET A 189 20.62 22.24 -16.54
N MET A 190 20.10 21.27 -15.79
CA MET A 190 20.80 20.70 -14.65
C MET A 190 21.90 19.75 -15.11
N GLY A 191 23.12 19.91 -14.57
CA GLY A 191 24.24 18.99 -14.84
C GLY A 191 24.17 17.73 -13.97
N ASP A 192 24.89 16.67 -14.37
CA ASP A 192 24.87 15.36 -13.70
C ASP A 192 25.19 15.45 -12.19
N ILE A 193 26.13 16.33 -11.81
CA ILE A 193 26.52 16.55 -10.41
C ILE A 193 25.35 17.10 -9.59
N GLU A 194 24.60 18.06 -10.15
CA GLU A 194 23.43 18.64 -9.49
C GLU A 194 22.29 17.64 -9.41
N LEU A 195 22.16 16.77 -10.40
CA LEU A 195 21.15 15.71 -10.44
C LEU A 195 21.41 14.65 -9.35
N CYS A 196 22.66 14.23 -9.16
CA CYS A 196 23.05 13.36 -8.04
C CYS A 196 22.81 14.02 -6.67
N ARG A 197 23.05 15.34 -6.57
CA ARG A 197 22.75 16.09 -5.35
C ARG A 197 21.25 16.16 -5.09
N LEU A 198 20.44 16.39 -6.12
CA LEU A 198 18.98 16.39 -6.01
C LEU A 198 18.44 15.03 -5.59
N PHE A 199 18.95 13.95 -6.19
CA PHE A 199 18.59 12.58 -5.80
C PHE A 199 18.88 12.31 -4.31
N SER A 200 20.02 12.81 -3.81
CA SER A 200 20.40 12.66 -2.40
C SER A 200 19.50 13.44 -1.43
N LEU A 201 18.71 14.41 -1.91
CA LEU A 201 17.74 15.18 -1.12
C LEU A 201 16.38 14.47 -0.98
N SER A 202 16.21 13.28 -1.58
CA SER A 202 14.96 12.52 -1.49
C SER A 202 14.61 12.19 -0.05
N GLU A 203 13.31 12.27 0.26
CA GLU A 203 12.79 11.96 1.58
C GLU A 203 12.83 10.45 1.89
N GLU A 204 12.96 9.60 0.86
CA GLU A 204 13.20 8.16 1.00
C GLU A 204 14.50 7.83 1.78
N PHE A 205 15.44 8.78 1.85
CA PHE A 205 16.73 8.61 2.53
C PHE A 205 16.78 9.27 3.92
N LYS A 206 15.66 9.82 4.41
CA LYS A 206 15.56 10.36 5.78
C LYS A 206 15.22 9.30 6.82
#